data_AF-A0A7W3SY80-F1
#
_entry.id   AF-A0A7W3SY80-F1
#
_cell.length_a   1.000
_cell.length_b   1.000
_cell.length_c   1.000
_cell.angle_alpha   90.00
_cell.angle_beta   90.00
_cell.angle_gamma   90.00
#
_symmetry.space_group_name_H-M   'P 1'
#
loop_
_entity.id
_entity.type
_entity.pdbx_description
1 polymer ?
#
loop_
_entity_poly.entity_id
_entity_poly.type
_entity_poly.pdbx_seq_one_letter_code
_entity_poly.pdbx_strand_id
1 'polypeptide(L)'
;MLSLLVVFLTLVGGAAVSTQSSLNSRLSKTIGLIETVFFSFGSGALILGVLVVFFGSGNISELIHAPKLELFAVFLGIAFVFLSILTVLI
;
A
#
# COMPACT_ATOMS: atom_id res chain seq x y z
N MET A 1 -15.03 -2.05 -24.49
CA MET A 1 -14.56 -0.79 -23.85
C MET A 1 -13.99 -1.01 -22.45
N LEU A 2 -14.61 -1.81 -21.56
CA LEU A 2 -14.11 -2.03 -20.18
C LEU A 2 -12.68 -2.64 -20.11
N SER A 3 -12.29 -3.50 -21.06
CA SER A 3 -11.00 -4.21 -21.02
C SER A 3 -9.77 -3.30 -21.22
N LEU A 4 -9.84 -2.30 -22.11
CA LEU A 4 -8.70 -1.40 -22.35
C LEU A 4 -8.47 -0.45 -21.16
N LEU A 5 -9.56 0.02 -20.53
CA LEU A 5 -9.49 0.84 -19.32
C LEU A 5 -8.83 0.07 -18.17
N VAL A 6 -9.24 -1.18 -17.93
CA VAL A 6 -8.66 -2.04 -16.90
C VAL A 6 -7.17 -2.26 -17.16
N VAL A 7 -6.77 -2.59 -18.40
CA VAL A 7 -5.36 -2.74 -18.76
C VAL A 7 -4.57 -1.47 -18.48
N PHE A 8 -5.12 -0.30 -18.84
CA PHE A 8 -4.48 0.98 -18.57
C PHE A 8 -4.33 1.25 -17.06
N LEU A 9 -5.38 1.05 -16.27
CA LEU A 9 -5.35 1.19 -14.81
C LEU A 9 -4.33 0.26 -14.16
N THR A 10 -4.29 -1.01 -14.58
CA THR A 10 -3.32 -1.99 -14.09
C THR A 10 -1.89 -1.59 -14.47
N LEU A 11 -1.67 -1.07 -15.67
CA LEU A 11 -0.35 -0.59 -16.11
C LEU A 11 0.13 0.61 -15.29
N VAL A 12 -0.76 1.59 -15.04
CA VAL A 12 -0.47 2.73 -14.18
C VAL A 12 -0.22 2.28 -12.74
N GLY A 13 -1.03 1.36 -12.22
CA GLY A 13 -0.82 0.78 -10.88
C GLY A 13 0.52 0.07 -10.75
N GLY A 14 0.91 -0.74 -11.74
CA GLY A 14 2.21 -1.39 -11.78
C GLY A 14 3.37 -0.40 -11.83
N ALA A 15 3.26 0.65 -12.63
CA ALA A 15 4.28 1.70 -12.72
C ALA A 15 4.41 2.51 -11.42
N ALA A 16 3.29 2.76 -10.72
CA ALA A 16 3.29 3.42 -9.42
C ALA A 16 4.01 2.56 -8.36
N VAL A 17 3.70 1.26 -8.31
CA VAL A 17 4.31 0.32 -7.34
C VAL A 17 5.81 0.12 -7.61
N SER A 18 6.23 0.04 -8.87
CA SER A 18 7.67 -0.07 -9.20
C SER A 18 8.44 1.18 -8.79
N THR A 19 7.88 2.36 -9.06
CA THR A 19 8.43 3.64 -8.63
C THR A 19 8.51 3.71 -7.10
N GLN A 20 7.44 3.34 -6.39
CA GLN A 20 7.41 3.29 -4.93
C GLN A 20 8.51 2.38 -4.37
N SER A 21 8.72 1.19 -4.93
CA SER A 21 9.77 0.26 -4.47
C SER A 21 11.16 0.90 -4.58
N SER A 22 11.50 1.51 -5.72
CA SER A 22 12.79 2.19 -5.90
C SER A 22 13.02 3.36 -4.93
N LEU A 23 11.99 4.19 -4.71
CA LEU A 23 12.04 5.33 -3.78
C LEU A 23 12.17 4.87 -2.34
N ASN A 24 11.40 3.85 -1.95
CA ASN A 24 11.46 3.29 -0.60
C ASN A 24 12.81 2.63 -0.34
N SER A 25 13.39 1.92 -1.30
CA SER A 25 14.74 1.36 -1.16
C SER A 25 15.84 2.42 -1.05
N ARG A 26 15.62 3.60 -1.61
CA ARG A 26 16.53 4.75 -1.40
C ARG A 26 16.33 5.36 -0.02
N LEU A 27 15.08 5.56 0.40
CA LEU A 27 14.74 6.10 1.72
C LEU A 27 15.19 5.19 2.86
N SER A 28 15.14 3.87 2.68
CA SER A 28 15.59 2.89 3.68
C SER A 28 17.08 2.96 3.97
N LYS A 29 17.89 3.40 3.00
CA LYS A 29 19.32 3.69 3.19
C LYS A 29 19.55 4.97 4.00
N THR A 30 18.55 5.84 4.09
CA THR A 30 18.63 7.11 4.85
C THR A 30 18.10 6.97 6.27
N ILE A 31 16.92 6.35 6.45
CA ILE A 31 16.24 6.33 7.76
C ILE A 31 16.08 4.94 8.36
N GLY A 32 16.48 3.87 7.65
CA GLY A 32 16.29 2.49 8.07
C GLY A 32 15.12 1.80 7.36
N LEU A 33 15.18 0.46 7.30
CA LEU A 33 14.21 -0.37 6.58
C LEU A 33 12.85 -0.34 7.25
N ILE A 34 12.78 -0.56 8.56
CA ILE A 34 11.52 -0.65 9.31
C ILE A 34 10.83 0.73 9.34
N GLU A 35 11.61 1.78 9.58
CA GLU A 35 11.17 3.18 9.60
C GLU A 35 10.58 3.56 8.23
N THR A 36 11.22 3.16 7.14
CA THR A 36 10.72 3.41 5.78
C THR A 36 9.40 2.70 5.51
N VAL A 37 9.27 1.43 5.90
CA VAL A 37 8.03 0.68 5.76
C VAL A 37 6.92 1.34 6.59
N PHE A 38 7.22 1.70 7.84
CA PHE A 38 6.29 2.39 8.74
C PHE A 38 5.83 3.74 8.17
N PHE A 39 6.76 4.59 7.72
CA PHE A 39 6.41 5.89 7.13
C PHE A 39 5.62 5.75 5.83
N SER A 40 5.93 4.76 4.99
CA SER A 40 5.19 4.52 3.73
C SER A 40 3.74 4.11 4.01
N PHE A 41 3.54 3.12 4.89
CA PHE A 41 2.20 2.65 5.24
C PHE A 41 1.42 3.67 6.06
N GLY A 42 2.07 4.30 7.05
CA GLY A 42 1.46 5.29 7.92
C GLY A 42 0.99 6.51 7.15
N SER A 43 1.84 7.08 6.28
CA SER A 43 1.44 8.23 5.44
C SER A 43 0.32 7.86 4.46
N GLY A 44 0.38 6.68 3.83
CA GLY A 44 -0.70 6.17 2.98
C GLY A 44 -2.02 6.02 3.73
N ALA A 45 -1.99 5.41 4.93
CA ALA A 45 -3.17 5.25 5.78
C ALA A 45 -3.75 6.59 6.23
N LEU A 46 -2.91 7.58 6.57
CA LEU A 46 -3.37 8.93 6.92
C LEU A 46 -4.06 9.62 5.74
N ILE A 47 -3.45 9.58 4.55
CA ILE A 47 -4.05 10.16 3.34
C ILE A 47 -5.38 9.48 3.02
N LEU A 48 -5.42 8.14 3.05
CA LEU A 48 -6.67 7.40 2.83
C LEU A 48 -7.70 7.71 3.91
N GLY A 49 -7.30 7.86 5.17
CA GLY A 49 -8.20 8.24 6.27
C GLY A 49 -8.89 9.57 6.00
N VAL A 50 -8.15 10.58 5.53
CA VAL A 50 -8.73 11.86 5.10
C VAL A 50 -9.70 11.65 3.94
N LEU A 51 -9.32 10.89 2.92
CA LEU A 51 -10.21 10.61 1.78
C LEU A 51 -11.49 9.87 2.21
N VAL A 52 -11.40 8.94 3.15
CA VAL A 52 -12.57 8.22 3.68
C VAL A 52 -13.50 9.17 4.42
N VAL A 53 -12.98 10.13 5.20
CA VAL A 53 -13.82 11.12 5.91
C VAL A 53 -14.61 12.01 4.95
N PHE A 54 -14.01 12.43 3.84
CA PHE A 54 -14.65 13.37 2.91
C PHE A 54 -15.40 12.71 1.75
N PHE A 55 -14.95 11.55 1.28
CA PHE A 55 -15.44 10.88 0.07
C PHE A 55 -15.87 9.42 0.31
N GLY A 56 -15.64 8.86 1.50
CA GLY A 56 -16.00 7.48 1.81
C GLY A 56 -17.50 7.30 1.95
N SER A 57 -18.03 6.25 1.32
CA SER A 57 -19.44 5.84 1.43
C SER A 57 -19.63 4.50 2.15
N GLY A 58 -18.54 3.91 2.67
CA GLY A 58 -18.56 2.62 3.37
C GLY A 58 -18.84 2.75 4.87
N ASN A 59 -18.98 1.61 5.55
CA ASN A 59 -19.18 1.54 7.00
C ASN A 59 -18.00 0.82 7.68
N ILE A 60 -17.13 1.56 8.35
CA ILE A 60 -15.97 1.01 9.07
C ILE A 60 -16.40 0.10 10.23
N SER A 61 -17.59 0.31 10.81
CA SER A 61 -18.07 -0.53 11.92
C SER A 61 -18.30 -1.98 11.51
N GLU A 62 -18.51 -2.26 10.22
CA GLU A 62 -18.67 -3.63 9.70
C GLU A 62 -17.38 -4.45 9.78
N LEU A 63 -16.23 -3.83 10.06
CA LEU A 63 -14.95 -4.51 10.17
C LEU A 63 -14.96 -5.61 11.25
N ILE A 64 -15.80 -5.47 12.28
CA ILE A 64 -15.98 -6.48 13.35
C ILE A 64 -16.64 -7.77 12.84
N HIS A 65 -17.36 -7.69 11.72
CA HIS A 65 -18.04 -8.80 11.07
C HIS A 65 -17.25 -9.35 9.88
N ALA A 66 -16.16 -8.69 9.49
CA ALA A 66 -15.33 -9.11 8.37
C ALA A 66 -14.65 -10.47 8.63
N PRO A 67 -14.52 -11.33 7.60
CA PRO A 67 -13.78 -12.59 7.72
C PRO A 67 -12.34 -12.38 8.18
N LYS A 68 -11.88 -13.18 9.15
CA LYS A 68 -10.52 -13.06 9.73
C LYS A 68 -9.40 -13.13 8.67
N LEU A 69 -9.62 -13.89 7.60
CA LEU A 69 -8.65 -14.05 6.52
C LEU A 69 -8.52 -12.77 5.67
N GLU A 70 -9.62 -12.04 5.47
CA GLU A 70 -9.61 -10.74 4.77
C GLU A 70 -8.94 -9.67 5.63
N LEU A 71 -9.19 -9.69 6.95
CA LEU A 71 -8.45 -8.83 7.90
C LEU A 71 -6.95 -9.15 7.89
N PHE A 72 -6.58 -10.42 7.77
CA PHE A 72 -5.18 -10.82 7.64
C PHE A 72 -4.55 -10.31 6.34
N ALA A 73 -5.30 -10.31 5.23
CA ALA A 73 -4.83 -9.83 3.94
C ALA A 73 -4.36 -8.37 3.97
N VAL A 74 -4.89 -7.55 4.89
CA VAL A 74 -4.43 -6.16 5.10
C VAL A 74 -2.94 -6.10 5.46
N PHE A 75 -2.42 -7.07 6.22
CA PHE A 75 -1.01 -7.11 6.61
C PHE A 75 -0.08 -7.58 5.50
N LEU A 76 -0.60 -8.23 4.45
CA LEU A 76 0.21 -8.68 3.30
C LEU A 76 0.82 -7.50 2.54
N GLY A 77 0.16 -6.34 2.53
CA GLY A 77 0.73 -5.14 1.94
C GLY A 77 2.01 -4.68 2.66
N ILE A 78 2.03 -4.75 3.99
CA ILE A 78 3.19 -4.39 4.81
C ILE A 78 4.35 -5.35 4.50
N ALA A 79 4.05 -6.65 4.47
CA ALA A 79 5.02 -7.67 4.10
C ALA A 79 5.57 -7.46 2.68
N PHE A 80 4.71 -7.12 1.71
CA PHE A 80 5.12 -6.84 0.34
C PHE A 80 6.13 -5.69 0.27
N VAL A 81 5.84 -4.55 0.90
CA VAL A 81 6.76 -3.40 0.87
C VAL A 81 8.06 -3.74 1.58
N PHE A 82 7.99 -4.37 2.75
CA PHE A 82 9.18 -4.81 3.50
C PHE A 82 10.08 -5.71 2.66
N LEU A 83 9.52 -6.77 2.06
CA LEU A 83 10.26 -7.72 1.24
C LEU A 83 10.79 -7.07 -0.03
N SER A 84 10.01 -6.19 -0.68
CA SER A 84 10.46 -5.48 -1.89
C SER A 84 11.70 -4.63 -1.63
N ILE A 85 11.77 -3.96 -0.47
CA ILE A 85 12.93 -3.16 -0.07
C ILE A 85 14.10 -4.08 0.27
N LEU A 86 13.84 -5.14 1.05
CA LEU A 86 14.87 -6.10 1.47
C LEU A 86 15.55 -6.75 0.27
N THR A 87 14.78 -7.17 -0.74
CA THR A 87 15.31 -7.77 -1.97
C THR A 87 16.18 -6.80 -2.78
N VAL A 88 15.89 -5.50 -2.76
CA VAL A 88 16.71 -4.49 -3.47
C VAL A 88 17.96 -4.10 -2.66
N LEU A 89 17.94 -4.34 -1.35
CA LEU A 89 19.04 -3.99 -0.45
C LEU A 89 20.17 -5.04 -0.43
N ILE A 90 19.81 -6.32 -0.58
CA ILE A 90 20.72 -7.47 -0.65
C ILE A 90 21.24 -7.63 -2.08
#